data_AF-A0A950HET2-F1
#
_entry.id   AF-A0A950HET2-F1
#
_cell.length_a   1.000
_cell.length_b   1.000
_cell.length_c   1.000
_cell.angle_alpha   90.00
_cell.angle_beta   90.00
_cell.angle_gamma   90.00
#
_symmetry.space_group_name_H-M   'P 1'
#
loop_
_entity.id
_entity.type
_entity.pdbx_description
1 polymer ?
#
loop_
_entity_poly.entity_id
_entity_poly.type
_entity_poly.pdbx_seq_one_letter_code
_entity_poly.pdbx_strand_id
1 'polypeptide(L)'
;MNQDGAEVPGDVAAVRQELAQMRARMAVIKQEAAVEVDRKWVSPWRTQDVFDLKVKTRLTANQEYRSLQNRVRDAEASLAVESDTTTGSDTTTGPT
;
A
#
# COMPACT_ATOMS: atom_id res chain seq x y z
N MET A 1 3.31 40.19 -5.25
CA MET A 1 2.67 39.01 -4.66
C MET A 1 2.57 37.96 -5.76
N ASN A 2 3.63 37.19 -5.99
CA ASN A 2 3.63 36.10 -6.96
C ASN A 2 4.17 34.88 -6.23
N GLN A 3 3.29 33.96 -5.86
CA GLN A 3 3.66 32.62 -5.40
C GLN A 3 3.05 31.64 -6.41
N ASP A 4 3.76 31.47 -7.52
CA ASP A 4 3.51 30.45 -8.52
C ASP A 4 4.11 29.12 -8.05
N GLY A 5 3.26 28.12 -7.81
CA GLY A 5 3.42 26.78 -8.39
C GLY A 5 4.50 25.82 -7.87
N ALA A 6 4.97 25.90 -6.62
CA ALA A 6 6.07 25.04 -6.14
C ALA A 6 5.72 24.02 -5.03
N GLU A 7 4.46 23.83 -4.64
CA GLU A 7 4.11 22.96 -3.49
C GLU A 7 3.94 21.46 -3.82
N VAL A 8 3.93 21.05 -5.09
CA VAL A 8 3.49 19.69 -5.49
C VAL A 8 4.56 18.56 -5.43
N PRO A 9 5.89 18.79 -5.58
CA PRO A 9 6.85 17.68 -5.56
C PRO A 9 7.05 17.02 -4.19
N GLY A 10 6.89 17.80 -3.11
CA GLY A 10 7.12 17.33 -1.73
C GLY A 10 6.04 16.39 -1.23
N ASP A 11 4.79 16.62 -1.62
CA ASP A 11 3.63 15.86 -1.16
C ASP A 11 3.63 14.44 -1.76
N VAL A 12 3.85 14.32 -3.08
CA VAL A 12 3.95 13.02 -3.77
C VAL A 12 5.12 12.18 -3.24
N ALA A 13 6.26 12.81 -2.96
CA ALA A 13 7.42 12.12 -2.38
C ALA A 13 7.12 11.60 -0.97
N ALA A 14 6.43 12.40 -0.14
CA ALA A 14 6.01 12.01 1.20
C ALA A 14 5.00 10.85 1.16
N VAL A 15 4.00 10.90 0.27
CA VAL A 15 3.01 9.82 0.09
C VAL A 15 3.68 8.52 -0.36
N ARG A 16 4.66 8.58 -1.27
CA ARG A 16 5.46 7.41 -1.67
C ARG A 16 6.27 6.82 -0.50
N GLN A 17 6.84 7.68 0.34
CA GLN A 17 7.56 7.24 1.54
C GLN A 17 6.62 6.62 2.58
N GLU A 18 5.42 7.17 2.78
CA GLU A 18 4.40 6.59 3.65
C GLU A 18 3.93 5.23 3.12
N LEU A 19 3.67 5.10 1.82
CA LEU A 19 3.36 3.83 1.17
C LEU A 19 4.45 2.77 1.42
N ALA A 20 5.72 3.15 1.30
CA ALA A 20 6.84 2.25 1.57
C ALA A 20 6.83 1.77 3.03
N GLN A 21 6.58 2.67 3.99
CA GLN A 21 6.48 2.33 5.41
C GLN A 21 5.28 1.42 5.70
N MET A 22 4.11 1.70 5.12
CA MET A 22 2.92 0.86 5.29
C MET A 22 3.14 -0.54 4.70
N ARG A 23 3.78 -0.65 3.53
CA ARG A 23 4.16 -1.93 2.92
C ARG A 23 5.16 -2.70 3.77
N ALA A 24 6.16 -2.01 4.32
CA ALA A 24 7.12 -2.63 5.25
C ALA A 24 6.41 -3.17 6.49
N ARG A 25 5.48 -2.39 7.09
CA ARG A 25 4.70 -2.84 8.25
C ARG A 25 3.83 -4.05 7.91
N MET A 26 3.18 -4.06 6.75
CA MET A 26 2.44 -5.24 6.27
C MET A 26 3.34 -6.47 6.11
N ALA A 27 4.58 -6.30 5.61
CA ALA A 27 5.53 -7.41 5.48
C ALA A 27 5.92 -7.99 6.85
N VAL A 28 6.11 -7.14 7.86
CA VAL A 28 6.34 -7.60 9.24
C VAL A 28 5.16 -8.40 9.76
N ILE A 29 3.93 -7.92 9.60
CA ILE A 29 2.73 -8.65 10.06
C ILE A 29 2.57 -10.00 9.34
N LYS A 30 2.89 -10.07 8.04
CA LYS A 30 2.93 -11.34 7.28
C LYS A 30 3.93 -12.33 7.89
N GLN A 31 5.13 -11.86 8.23
CA GLN A 31 6.16 -12.68 8.84
C GLN A 31 5.73 -13.16 10.24
N GLU A 32 5.16 -12.28 11.06
CA GLU A 32 4.64 -12.63 12.38
C GLU A 32 3.53 -13.69 12.28
N ALA A 33 2.61 -13.55 11.33
CA ALA A 33 1.56 -14.53 11.08
C ALA A 33 2.12 -15.88 10.62
N ALA A 34 3.14 -15.89 9.76
CA ALA A 34 3.84 -17.10 9.33
C ALA A 34 4.52 -17.81 10.51
N VAL A 35 5.27 -17.07 11.33
CA VAL A 35 5.92 -17.60 12.54
C VAL A 35 4.88 -18.14 13.53
N GLU A 36 3.75 -17.46 13.70
CA GLU A 36 2.68 -17.93 14.57
C GLU A 36 2.09 -19.26 14.06
N VAL A 37 1.78 -19.36 12.77
CA VAL A 37 1.25 -20.58 12.16
C VAL A 37 2.27 -21.71 12.28
N ASP A 38 3.54 -21.45 12.01
CA ASP A 38 4.59 -22.46 12.09
C ASP A 38 4.77 -22.99 13.52
N ARG A 39 4.78 -22.09 14.50
CA ARG A 39 4.93 -22.45 15.91
C ARG A 39 3.72 -23.18 16.48
N LYS A 40 2.50 -22.76 16.13
CA LYS A 40 1.27 -23.27 16.76
C LYS A 40 0.66 -24.46 16.03
N TRP A 41 0.86 -24.57 14.73
CA TRP A 41 0.37 -25.71 14.00
C TRP A 41 1.32 -26.86 14.26
N VAL A 42 0.83 -28.02 14.68
CA VAL A 42 1.64 -29.25 14.82
C VAL A 42 0.89 -30.37 14.11
N SER A 43 0.99 -30.39 12.78
CA SER A 43 0.41 -31.46 11.95
C SER A 43 1.52 -32.30 11.31
N PRO A 44 1.41 -33.64 11.31
CA PRO A 44 2.34 -34.51 10.59
C PRO A 44 2.15 -34.46 9.06
N TRP A 45 1.07 -33.87 8.57
CA TRP A 45 0.74 -33.76 7.13
C TRP A 45 0.72 -32.30 6.67
N ARG A 46 1.67 -31.48 7.14
CA ARG A 46 1.76 -30.08 6.69
C ARG A 46 2.22 -30.03 5.23
N THR A 47 1.46 -29.30 4.42
CA THR A 47 1.87 -28.88 3.07
C THR A 47 2.02 -27.36 3.04
N GLN A 48 2.83 -26.86 2.11
CA GLN A 48 3.03 -25.43 1.92
C GLN A 48 1.71 -24.71 1.60
N ASP A 49 0.85 -25.29 0.76
CA ASP A 49 -0.43 -24.68 0.38
C ASP A 49 -1.35 -24.46 1.58
N VAL A 50 -1.41 -25.43 2.50
CA VAL A 50 -2.25 -25.32 3.71
C VAL A 50 -1.61 -24.38 4.72
N PHE A 51 -0.28 -24.29 4.75
CA PHE A 51 0.44 -23.28 5.53
C PHE A 51 0.08 -21.88 5.05
N ASP A 52 0.22 -21.61 3.76
CA ASP A 52 -0.09 -20.32 3.16
C ASP A 52 -1.56 -19.95 3.34
N LEU A 53 -2.47 -20.93 3.22
CA LEU A 53 -3.88 -20.74 3.52
C LEU A 53 -4.12 -20.31 4.97
N LYS A 54 -3.47 -20.97 5.94
CA LYS A 54 -3.59 -20.61 7.37
C LYS A 54 -3.01 -19.22 7.65
N VAL A 55 -1.87 -18.88 7.05
CA VAL A 55 -1.28 -17.53 7.15
C VAL A 55 -2.26 -16.50 6.58
N LYS A 56 -2.84 -16.76 5.41
CA LYS A 56 -3.87 -15.90 4.80
C LYS A 56 -5.11 -15.76 5.70
N THR A 57 -5.57 -16.82 6.34
CA THR A 57 -6.68 -16.77 7.31
C THR A 57 -6.32 -15.87 8.49
N ARG A 58 -5.11 -15.99 9.04
CA ARG A 58 -4.63 -15.12 10.13
C ARG A 58 -4.56 -13.66 9.72
N LEU A 59 -4.03 -13.37 8.53
CA LEU A 59 -3.95 -12.00 8.00
C LEU A 59 -5.32 -11.38 7.74
N THR A 60 -6.27 -12.17 7.24
CA THR A 60 -7.67 -11.73 7.07
C THR A 60 -8.34 -11.42 8.40
N ALA A 61 -7.96 -12.10 9.48
CA ALA A 61 -8.44 -11.82 10.83
C ALA A 61 -7.71 -10.65 11.52
N ASN A 62 -6.56 -10.19 10.99
CA ASN A 62 -5.76 -9.13 11.58
C ASN A 62 -6.28 -7.74 11.16
N GLN A 63 -6.79 -6.98 12.14
CA GLN A 63 -7.36 -5.64 11.92
C GLN A 63 -6.34 -4.63 11.39
N GLU A 64 -5.13 -4.63 11.93
CA GLU A 64 -4.05 -3.74 11.50
C GLU A 64 -3.68 -4.00 10.03
N TYR A 65 -3.49 -5.26 9.66
CA TYR A 65 -3.18 -5.68 8.29
C TYR A 65 -4.26 -5.22 7.30
N ARG A 66 -5.54 -5.41 7.66
CA ARG A 66 -6.66 -4.96 6.82
C ARG A 66 -6.72 -3.45 6.68
N SER A 67 -6.49 -2.71 7.77
CA SER A 67 -6.45 -1.24 7.74
C SER A 67 -5.32 -0.74 6.85
N LEU A 68 -4.12 -1.29 7.00
CA LEU A 68 -2.97 -0.96 6.16
C LEU A 68 -3.20 -1.31 4.69
N GLN A 69 -3.81 -2.47 4.40
CA GLN A 69 -4.13 -2.86 3.03
C GLN A 69 -5.10 -1.89 2.37
N ASN A 70 -6.12 -1.42 3.10
CA ASN A 70 -7.06 -0.44 2.58
C ASN A 70 -6.37 0.91 2.35
N ARG A 71 -5.60 1.41 3.33
CA ARG A 71 -4.86 2.66 3.20
C ARG A 71 -3.86 2.65 2.04
N VAL A 72 -3.16 1.54 1.82
CA VAL A 72 -2.25 1.39 0.67
C VAL A 72 -3.03 1.45 -0.64
N ARG A 73 -4.18 0.77 -0.73
CA ARG A 73 -5.03 0.84 -1.94
C ARG A 73 -5.51 2.27 -2.19
N ASP A 74 -5.95 2.96 -1.15
CA ASP A 74 -6.48 4.32 -1.27
C ASP A 74 -5.38 5.30 -1.68
N ALA A 75 -4.19 5.23 -1.05
CA ALA A 75 -3.05 6.07 -1.41
C ALA A 75 -2.50 5.76 -2.82
N GLU A 76 -2.51 4.49 -3.25
CA GLU A 76 -2.16 4.13 -4.63
C GLU A 76 -3.16 4.70 -5.64
N ALA A 77 -4.45 4.69 -5.31
CA ALA A 77 -5.49 5.29 -6.16
C ALA A 77 -5.33 6.81 -6.24
N SER A 78 -5.04 7.50 -5.13
CA SER A 78 -4.76 8.93 -5.11
C SER A 78 -3.56 9.29 -6.00
N LEU A 79 -2.45 8.55 -5.90
CA LEU A 79 -1.27 8.77 -6.75
C LEU A 79 -1.56 8.53 -8.24
N ALA A 80 -2.42 7.57 -8.56
CA ALA A 80 -2.82 7.30 -9.94
C ALA A 80 -3.63 8.47 -10.53
N VAL A 81 -4.54 9.06 -9.73
CA VAL A 81 -5.33 10.23 -10.14
C VAL A 81 -4.45 11.47 -10.33
N GLU A 82 -3.51 11.74 -9.41
CA GLU A 82 -2.58 12.88 -9.54
C GLU A 82 -1.66 12.77 -10.76
N SER A 83 -1.31 11.55 -11.17
CA SER A 83 -0.51 11.31 -12.38
C SER A 83 -1.29 11.60 -13.67
N ASP A 84 -2.61 11.36 -13.66
CA ASP A 84 -3.50 11.57 -14.81
C ASP A 84 -3.87 13.05 -14.99
N THR A 85 -4.12 13.77 -13.90
CA THR A 85 -4.44 15.22 -13.93
C THR A 85 -3.25 16.09 -14.34
N THR A 86 -2.02 15.63 -14.09
CA THR A 86 -0.79 16.32 -14.51
C THR A 86 -0.56 16.23 -16.03
N THR A 87 -1.14 15.23 -16.71
CA THR A 87 -0.97 15.03 -18.16
C THR A 87 -2.04 15.79 -18.98
N GLY A 88 -3.14 16.22 -18.36
CA GLY A 88 -4.28 16.84 -19.04
C GLY A 88 -4.31 18.37 -19.13
N SER A 89 -3.29 19.07 -18.61
CA SER A 89 -3.34 20.54 -18.43
C SER A 89 -2.35 21.33 -19.29
N ASP A 90 -2.06 20.87 -20.51
CA ASP A 90 -1.40 21.69 -21.56
C ASP A 90 -2.31 21.80 -22.79
N THR A 91 -3.37 22.60 -22.68
CA THR A 91 -4.02 23.21 -23.86
C THR A 91 -4.61 24.56 -23.43
N THR A 92 -3.74 25.48 -23.03
CA THR A 92 -4.05 26.91 -23.01
C THR A 92 -3.90 27.46 -24.43
N THR A 93 -5.06 27.65 -25.07
CA THR A 93 -5.50 28.86 -25.79
C THR A 93 -4.47 29.64 -26.64
N GLY A 94 -4.74 29.76 -27.94
CA GLY A 94 -4.25 30.90 -28.74
C GLY A 94 -4.86 30.96 -30.16
N PRO A 95 -5.09 32.15 -30.73
CA PRO A 95 -6.25 32.47 -31.59
C PRO A 95 -5.90 32.62 -33.08
N THR A 96 -6.91 32.65 -33.97
CA THR A 96 -7.24 33.74 -34.93
C THR A 96 -8.45 33.32 -35.77
#